data_AF-A0A376P769-F1
#
_entry.id   AF-A0A376P769-F1
#
_cell.length_a   1.000
_cell.length_b   1.000
_cell.length_c   1.000
_cell.angle_alpha   90.00
_cell.angle_beta   90.00
_cell.angle_gamma   90.00
#
_symmetry.space_group_name_H-M   'P 1'
#
loop_
_entity.id
_entity.type
_entity.pdbx_description
1 polymer ?
#
loop_
_entity_poly.entity_id
_entity_poly.type
_entity_poly.pdbx_seq_one_letter_code
_entity_poly.pdbx_strand_id
1 'polypeptide(L)'
;MMTFNLREQQKRLQARMDELRAEIAFAQKGEKPWPYRSCLMREGRGYCEKHGEYHTHILVWSDRNGEDREKISCCPDCLIAEANDLTMELSSIKAEELTDNAGIALRFRGLRV
;
A
#
# COMPACT_ATOMS: atom_id res chain seq x y z
N MET A 1 -18.70 -23.00 -1.38
CA MET A 1 -18.79 -22.05 -2.51
C MET A 1 -18.52 -20.65 -1.96
N MET A 2 -17.23 -20.29 -1.83
CA MET A 2 -16.73 -19.04 -1.20
C MET A 2 -15.66 -18.34 -2.07
N THR A 3 -15.43 -18.82 -3.29
CA THR A 3 -14.27 -18.47 -4.11
C THR A 3 -14.39 -17.13 -4.85
N PHE A 4 -15.62 -16.62 -5.07
CA PHE A 4 -15.82 -15.38 -5.84
C PHE A 4 -15.51 -14.12 -5.03
N ASN A 5 -16.02 -14.04 -3.79
CA ASN A 5 -15.73 -12.94 -2.86
C ASN A 5 -14.23 -12.87 -2.50
N LEU A 6 -13.57 -14.01 -2.29
CA LEU A 6 -12.14 -14.08 -2.01
C LEU A 6 -11.28 -13.56 -3.17
N ARG A 7 -11.59 -13.96 -4.42
CA ARG A 7 -10.87 -13.44 -5.61
C ARG A 7 -11.07 -11.94 -5.79
N GLU A 8 -12.26 -11.43 -5.49
CA GLU A 8 -12.53 -9.99 -5.57
C GLU A 8 -11.80 -9.21 -4.48
N GLN A 9 -11.81 -9.70 -3.23
CA GLN A 9 -11.02 -9.13 -2.14
C GLN A 9 -9.51 -9.15 -2.46
N GLN A 10 -9.00 -10.26 -2.99
CA GLN A 10 -7.59 -10.37 -3.38
C GLN A 10 -7.23 -9.37 -4.48
N LYS A 11 -8.09 -9.17 -5.49
CA LYS A 11 -7.88 -8.14 -6.52
C LYS A 11 -7.88 -6.73 -5.95
N ARG A 12 -8.79 -6.42 -5.02
CA ARG A 12 -8.85 -5.11 -4.37
C ARG A 12 -7.62 -4.83 -3.50
N LEU A 13 -7.17 -5.83 -2.75
CA LEU A 13 -5.94 -5.73 -1.95
C LEU A 13 -4.70 -5.58 -2.82
N GLN A 14 -4.63 -6.34 -3.93
CA GLN A 14 -3.53 -6.21 -4.89
C GLN A 14 -3.49 -4.82 -5.53
N ALA A 15 -4.64 -4.28 -5.97
CA ALA A 15 -4.72 -2.93 -6.50
C ALA A 15 -4.26 -1.88 -5.48
N ARG A 16 -4.70 -2.00 -4.22
CA ARG A 16 -4.26 -1.11 -3.14
C ARG A 16 -2.76 -1.23 -2.87
N MET A 17 -2.18 -2.42 -2.96
CA MET A 17 -0.74 -2.62 -2.81
C MET A 17 0.05 -1.98 -3.97
N ASP A 18 -0.47 -2.06 -5.20
CA ASP A 18 0.15 -1.43 -6.36
C ASP A 18 0.06 0.11 -6.28
N GLU A 19 -1.04 0.65 -5.76
CA GLU A 19 -1.18 2.07 -5.42
C GLU A 19 -0.14 2.48 -4.36
N LEU A 20 -0.01 1.73 -3.27
CA LEU A 20 0.96 2.01 -2.21
C LEU A 20 2.40 1.99 -2.74
N ARG A 21 2.72 1.03 -3.62
CA ARG A 21 4.04 0.96 -4.27
C ARG A 21 4.32 2.18 -5.14
N ALA A 22 3.30 2.68 -5.86
CA ALA A 22 3.44 3.90 -6.64
C ALA A 22 3.66 5.12 -5.74
N GLU A 23 2.98 5.20 -4.58
CA GLU A 23 3.22 6.25 -3.59
C GLU A 23 4.61 6.17 -2.95
N ILE A 24 5.12 4.96 -2.67
CA ILE A 24 6.49 4.77 -2.18
C ILE A 24 7.50 5.24 -3.23
N ALA A 25 7.31 4.86 -4.50
CA ALA A 25 8.17 5.30 -5.59
C ALA A 25 8.14 6.83 -5.77
N PHE A 26 6.96 7.44 -5.60
CA PHE A 26 6.80 8.88 -5.59
C PHE A 26 7.54 9.54 -4.43
N ALA A 27 7.41 9.02 -3.20
CA ALA A 27 8.06 9.57 -2.02
C ALA A 27 9.58 9.39 -2.00
N GLN A 28 10.11 8.31 -2.59
CA GLN A 28 11.55 8.02 -2.58
C GLN A 28 12.31 8.58 -3.78
N LYS A 29 11.74 8.48 -4.98
CA LYS A 29 12.42 8.78 -6.25
C LYS A 29 11.82 9.97 -6.99
N GLY A 30 10.70 10.50 -6.52
CA GLY A 30 9.90 11.47 -7.29
C GLY A 30 9.30 10.86 -8.55
N GLU A 31 9.08 9.53 -8.61
CA GLU A 31 8.38 8.93 -9.75
C GLU A 31 6.90 9.35 -9.72
N LYS A 32 6.46 10.15 -10.70
CA LYS A 32 5.08 10.65 -10.76
C LYS A 32 4.09 9.49 -10.96
N PRO A 33 3.17 9.24 -10.00
CA PRO A 33 2.14 8.24 -10.18
C PRO A 33 1.21 8.64 -11.32
N TRP A 34 0.65 7.67 -12.04
CA TRP A 34 -0.50 7.94 -12.90
C TRP A 34 -1.71 8.26 -12.00
N PRO A 35 -2.53 9.30 -12.28
CA PRO A 35 -2.61 10.13 -13.49
C PRO A 35 -1.76 11.42 -13.46
N TYR A 36 -1.01 11.69 -12.40
CA TYR A 36 -0.33 12.97 -12.17
C TYR A 36 0.95 13.20 -12.99
N ARG A 37 1.16 12.47 -14.09
CA ARG A 37 2.38 12.61 -14.91
C ARG A 37 2.56 14.01 -15.51
N SER A 38 1.45 14.67 -15.85
CA SER A 38 1.44 16.03 -16.41
C SER A 38 1.52 17.14 -15.36
N CYS A 39 1.46 16.81 -14.07
CA CYS A 39 1.49 17.79 -13.00
C CYS A 39 2.91 18.35 -12.81
N LEU A 40 3.00 19.59 -12.35
CA LEU A 40 4.27 20.19 -11.95
C LEU A 40 4.74 19.49 -10.66
N MET A 41 6.04 19.23 -10.55
CA MET A 41 6.62 18.66 -9.34
C MET A 41 7.60 19.66 -8.74
N ARG A 42 7.50 19.81 -7.42
CA ARG A 42 8.43 20.56 -6.59
C ARG A 42 8.97 19.63 -5.51
N GLU A 43 10.14 19.95 -5.00
CA GLU A 43 10.72 19.28 -3.86
C GLU A 43 10.55 20.17 -2.62
N GLY A 44 10.34 19.54 -1.48
CA GLY A 44 10.17 20.18 -0.20
C GLY A 44 10.78 19.33 0.92
N ARG A 45 10.57 19.80 2.14
CA ARG A 45 10.91 19.05 3.35
C ARG A 45 9.66 18.92 4.19
N GLY A 46 9.36 17.70 4.62
CA GLY A 46 8.30 17.38 5.55
C GLY A 46 8.89 16.91 6.88
N TYR A 47 8.04 16.86 7.90
CA TYR A 47 8.39 16.30 9.19
C TYR A 47 7.39 15.20 9.54
N CYS A 48 7.91 14.04 9.93
CA CYS A 48 7.14 12.91 10.42
C CYS A 48 7.42 12.73 11.91
N GLU A 49 6.38 12.61 12.73
CA GLU A 49 6.55 12.41 14.18
C GLU A 49 7.30 11.13 14.54
N LYS A 50 7.25 10.11 13.68
CA LYS A 50 7.89 8.81 13.90
C LYS A 50 9.33 8.73 13.37
N HIS A 51 9.62 9.39 12.25
CA HIS A 51 10.88 9.22 11.51
C HIS A 51 11.71 10.52 11.37
N GLY A 52 11.17 11.66 11.80
CA GLY A 52 11.85 12.96 11.73
C GLY A 52 11.68 13.66 10.39
N GLU A 53 12.65 14.50 10.02
CA GLU A 53 12.64 15.23 8.75
C GLU A 53 12.83 14.28 7.55
N TYR A 54 12.04 14.50 6.50
CA TYR A 54 12.11 13.72 5.27
C TYR A 54 11.94 14.62 4.03
N HIS A 55 12.50 14.20 2.91
CA HIS A 55 12.31 14.88 1.63
C HIS A 55 10.90 14.61 1.12
N THR A 56 10.19 15.67 0.73
CA THR A 56 8.86 15.58 0.15
C THR A 56 8.88 15.94 -1.32
N HIS A 57 8.09 15.22 -2.11
CA HIS A 57 7.75 15.62 -3.47
C HIS A 57 6.33 16.21 -3.45
N ILE A 58 6.15 17.38 -4.05
CA ILE A 58 4.89 18.12 -4.09
C ILE A 58 4.45 18.18 -5.55
N LEU A 59 3.32 17.55 -5.86
CA LEU A 59 2.67 17.64 -7.16
C LEU A 59 1.66 18.77 -7.14
N VAL A 60 1.75 19.69 -8.11
CA VAL A 60 0.83 20.81 -8.28
C VAL A 60 0.11 20.66 -9.62
N TRP A 61 -1.21 20.77 -9.61
CA TRP A 61 -2.04 20.77 -10.81
C TRP A 61 -3.24 21.69 -10.65
N SER A 62 -3.63 22.34 -11.74
CA SER A 62 -4.86 23.12 -11.77
C SER A 62 -6.04 22.17 -12.02
N ASP A 63 -7.06 22.25 -11.19
CA ASP A 63 -8.29 21.49 -11.39
C ASP A 63 -9.15 22.09 -12.51
N ARG A 64 -10.28 21.45 -12.83
CA ARG A 64 -11.19 21.93 -13.88
C ARG A 64 -11.82 23.29 -13.57
N ASN A 65 -11.79 23.71 -12.31
CA ASN A 65 -12.30 25.00 -11.86
C ASN A 65 -11.21 26.09 -11.89
N GLY A 66 -9.97 25.73 -12.23
CA GLY A 66 -8.82 26.62 -12.23
C GLY A 66 -8.19 26.82 -10.84
N GLU A 67 -8.55 26.01 -9.84
CA GLU A 67 -7.90 26.03 -8.54
C GLU A 67 -6.65 25.16 -8.56
N ASP A 68 -5.54 25.70 -8.07
CA ASP A 68 -4.31 24.92 -7.91
C ASP A 68 -4.46 23.97 -6.72
N ARG A 69 -4.39 22.67 -7.01
CA ARG A 69 -4.35 21.60 -6.03
C ARG A 69 -2.95 21.06 -5.90
N GLU A 70 -2.62 20.72 -4.66
CA GLU A 70 -1.32 20.18 -4.31
C GLU A 70 -1.46 18.81 -3.66
N LYS A 71 -0.55 17.89 -3.99
CA LYS A 71 -0.38 16.60 -3.32
C LYS A 71 1.06 16.49 -2.85
N ILE A 72 1.23 16.39 -1.55
CA ILE A 72 2.53 16.23 -0.90
C ILE A 72 2.75 14.74 -0.64
N SER A 73 3.95 14.24 -0.92
CA SER A 73 4.31 12.87 -0.59
C SER A 73 4.36 12.66 0.92
N CYS A 74 3.84 11.52 1.37
CA CYS A 74 3.99 11.09 2.76
C CYS A 74 5.44 10.63 3.04
N CYS A 75 5.75 10.42 4.31
CA CYS A 75 7.04 9.86 4.72
C CYS A 75 7.24 8.47 4.10
N PRO A 76 8.36 8.23 3.37
CA PRO A 76 8.59 6.95 2.69
C PRO A 76 8.67 5.79 3.69
N ASP A 77 9.27 5.98 4.86
CA ASP A 77 9.38 4.94 5.89
C ASP A 77 8.02 4.54 6.48
N CYS A 78 7.11 5.50 6.66
CA CYS A 78 5.72 5.21 7.06
C CYS A 78 4.99 4.40 6.00
N LEU A 79 5.16 4.75 4.72
CA LEU A 79 4.52 4.03 3.61
C LEU A 79 5.07 2.60 3.48
N ILE A 80 6.37 2.40 3.69
CA ILE A 80 7.01 1.07 3.68
C ILE A 80 6.50 0.23 4.86
N ALA A 81 6.37 0.82 6.05
CA ALA A 81 5.80 0.14 7.20
C ALA A 81 4.36 -0.34 6.92
N GLU A 82 3.50 0.53 6.38
CA GLU A 82 2.13 0.15 6.00
C GLU A 82 2.11 -0.93 4.90
N ALA A 83 3.01 -0.86 3.91
CA ALA A 83 3.14 -1.89 2.88
C ALA A 83 3.56 -3.24 3.47
N ASN A 84 4.47 -3.25 4.46
CA ASN A 84 4.90 -4.45 5.15
C ASN A 84 3.77 -5.05 5.99
N ASP A 85 3.02 -4.22 6.73
CA ASP A 85 1.86 -4.66 7.50
C ASP A 85 0.80 -5.30 6.60
N LEU A 86 0.46 -4.66 5.48
CA LEU A 86 -0.46 -5.22 4.48
C LEU A 86 0.07 -6.52 3.85
N THR A 87 1.38 -6.63 3.64
CA THR A 87 2.00 -7.86 3.13
C THR A 87 1.90 -8.99 4.15
N MET A 88 2.07 -8.69 5.44
CA MET A 88 1.87 -9.64 6.52
C MET A 88 0.41 -10.10 6.62
N GLU A 89 -0.56 -9.19 6.54
CA GLU A 89 -1.99 -9.54 6.50
C GLU A 89 -2.33 -10.45 5.32
N LEU A 90 -1.84 -10.11 4.11
CA LEU A 90 -2.01 -10.93 2.92
C LEU A 90 -1.39 -12.33 3.08
N SER A 91 -0.22 -12.41 3.71
CA SER A 91 0.45 -13.69 3.96
C SER A 91 -0.32 -14.56 4.96
N SER A 92 -0.94 -13.94 5.98
CA SER A 92 -1.79 -14.64 6.96
C SER A 92 -3.03 -15.22 6.28
N ILE A 93 -3.74 -14.42 5.48
CA ILE A 93 -4.93 -14.86 4.74
C ILE A 93 -4.59 -16.03 3.81
N LYS A 94 -3.45 -15.94 3.10
CA LYS A 94 -3.00 -17.01 2.20
C LYS A 94 -2.59 -18.28 2.96
N ALA A 95 -1.99 -18.14 4.14
CA ALA A 95 -1.66 -19.28 5.00
C ALA A 95 -2.92 -19.98 5.51
N GLU A 96 -3.93 -19.23 5.95
CA GLU A 96 -5.24 -19.75 6.34
C GLU A 96 -5.93 -20.49 5.19
N GLU A 97 -5.92 -19.91 3.98
CA GLU A 97 -6.46 -20.55 2.77
C GLU A 97 -5.72 -21.84 2.42
N LEU A 98 -4.39 -21.89 2.59
CA LEU A 98 -3.60 -23.10 2.38
C LEU A 98 -3.88 -24.16 3.44
N THR A 99 -4.06 -23.79 4.72
CA THR A 99 -4.43 -24.76 5.77
C THR A 99 -5.84 -25.33 5.56
N ASP A 100 -6.78 -24.51 5.08
CA ASP A 100 -8.14 -24.94 4.76
C ASP A 100 -8.20 -25.79 3.47
N ASN A 101 -7.47 -25.41 2.42
CA ASN A 101 -7.40 -26.17 1.17
C ASN A 101 -6.53 -27.44 1.27
N ALA A 102 -5.54 -27.48 2.16
CA ALA A 102 -4.71 -28.67 2.36
C ALA A 102 -5.48 -29.83 3.01
N GLY A 103 -6.73 -29.63 3.42
CA GLY A 103 -7.49 -30.67 4.11
C GLY A 103 -6.67 -31.23 5.28
N ILE A 104 -5.95 -30.35 6.00
CA ILE A 104 -5.35 -30.72 7.29
C ILE A 104 -6.56 -30.91 8.19
N ALA A 105 -7.08 -32.14 8.14
CA ALA A 105 -8.06 -32.61 9.08
C ALA A 105 -7.59 -32.18 10.46
N LEU A 106 -8.53 -31.72 11.28
CA LEU A 106 -8.39 -31.34 12.69
C LEU A 106 -7.78 -32.45 13.59
N ARG A 107 -7.12 -33.47 13.05
CA ARG A 107 -6.50 -34.61 13.73
C ARG A 107 -5.18 -34.29 14.45
N PHE A 108 -4.69 -33.05 14.40
CA PHE A 108 -3.52 -32.63 15.18
C PHE A 108 -3.84 -31.73 16.39
N ARG A 109 -5.11 -31.40 16.65
CA ARG A 109 -5.51 -30.56 17.81
C ARG A 109 -5.54 -31.31 19.16
N GLY A 110 -4.77 -32.40 19.30
CA GLY A 110 -4.87 -33.32 20.43
C GLY A 110 -3.62 -34.09 20.85
N LEU A 111 -2.42 -33.73 20.39
CA LEU A 111 -1.19 -34.30 20.97
C LEU A 111 -0.62 -33.34 22.02
N ARG A 112 -1.04 -33.60 23.25
CA ARG A 112 -0.37 -33.16 24.47
C ARG A 112 0.92 -33.98 24.58
N VAL A 113 2.07 -33.33 24.51
CA VAL A 113 3.36 -33.90 24.96
C VAL A 113 3.88 -33.00 26.06
#